data_AF-A0A4Y5ZPE5-F1
#
_entry.id   AF-A0A4Y5ZPE5-F1
#
_cell.length_a   1.000
_cell.length_b   1.000
_cell.length_c   1.000
_cell.angle_alpha   90.00
_cell.angle_beta   90.00
_cell.angle_gamma   90.00
#
_symmetry.space_group_name_H-M   'P 1'
#
loop_
_entity.id
_entity.type
_entity.pdbx_description
1 polymer ?
#
loop_
_entity_poly.entity_id
_entity_poly.type
_entity_poly.pdbx_seq_one_letter_code
_entity_poly.pdbx_strand_id
1 'polypeptide(L)'
;MYQCGKYHNQTHHLKANRKNNDLLGNTLSSGAEGAGVKIMYNGTSQLLPNNPDSSYVITDYQTPESKQINYVAQLVANGSTVKPGSFKATGVFTLSYD
;
A
#
# COMPACT_ATOMS: atom_id res chain seq x y z
N MET A 1 -3.36 -27.68 -31.27
CA MET A 1 -2.61 -26.43 -31.05
C MET A 1 -3.54 -25.47 -30.34
N TYR A 2 -3.30 -25.16 -29.06
CA TYR A 2 -4.06 -24.16 -28.33
C TYR A 2 -3.25 -22.86 -28.29
N GLN A 3 -3.82 -21.77 -28.80
CA GLN A 3 -3.24 -20.44 -28.74
C GLN A 3 -3.42 -19.88 -27.31
N CYS A 4 -2.29 -19.60 -26.64
CA CYS A 4 -2.28 -18.92 -25.35
C CYS A 4 -2.64 -17.45 -25.56
N GLY A 5 -3.79 -17.03 -25.01
CA GLY A 5 -4.25 -15.65 -25.05
C GLY A 5 -3.31 -14.75 -24.26
N LYS A 6 -2.88 -13.64 -24.87
CA LYS A 6 -2.09 -12.60 -24.21
C LYS A 6 -2.91 -11.99 -23.08
N TYR A 7 -2.50 -12.22 -21.84
CA TYR A 7 -3.04 -11.51 -20.68
C TYR A 7 -2.59 -10.05 -20.76
N HIS A 8 -3.53 -9.16 -21.10
CA HIS A 8 -3.33 -7.73 -20.93
C HIS A 8 -3.49 -7.42 -19.44
N ASN A 9 -2.36 -7.34 -18.71
CA ASN A 9 -2.37 -6.79 -17.37
C ASN A 9 -2.70 -5.29 -17.49
N GLN A 10 -3.95 -4.94 -17.16
CA GLN A 10 -4.33 -3.54 -16.97
C GLN A 10 -3.69 -3.07 -15.66
N THR A 11 -2.55 -2.41 -15.78
CA THR A 11 -1.91 -1.72 -14.66
C THR A 11 -2.77 -0.51 -14.29
N HIS A 12 -3.62 -0.65 -13.27
CA HIS A 12 -4.29 0.49 -12.66
C HIS A 12 -3.25 1.27 -11.82
N HIS A 13 -2.72 2.35 -12.39
CA HIS A 13 -1.80 3.24 -11.69
C HIS A 13 -2.50 3.90 -10.48
N LEU A 14 -2.12 3.49 -9.28
CA LEU A 14 -2.50 4.18 -8.04
C LEU A 14 -1.84 5.57 -8.02
N LYS A 15 -2.59 6.61 -7.68
CA LYS A 15 -2.04 7.98 -7.53
C LYS A 15 -1.12 8.01 -6.29
N ALA A 16 0.18 7.85 -6.53
CA ALA A 16 1.20 8.24 -5.57
C ALA A 16 1.03 9.73 -5.22
N ASN A 17 1.19 10.07 -3.95
CA ASN A 17 1.27 11.46 -3.53
C ASN A 17 2.50 12.09 -4.20
N ARG A 18 2.31 13.07 -5.09
CA ARG A 18 3.35 13.61 -5.98
C ARG A 18 4.59 14.23 -5.30
N LYS A 19 4.66 14.19 -3.96
CA LYS A 19 5.80 14.69 -3.18
C LYS A 19 6.49 13.63 -2.31
N ASN A 20 5.77 12.59 -1.86
CA ASN A 20 6.32 11.49 -1.06
C ASN A 20 5.76 10.17 -1.58
N ASN A 21 6.57 9.38 -2.29
CA ASN A 21 6.18 8.08 -2.86
C ASN A 21 5.85 7.01 -1.79
N ASP A 22 6.11 7.34 -0.53
CA ASP A 22 6.01 6.42 0.60
C ASP A 22 4.59 6.32 1.18
N LEU A 23 3.67 7.20 0.76
CA LEU A 23 2.33 7.33 1.35
C LEU A 23 1.22 7.06 0.32
N LEU A 24 0.16 6.39 0.77
CA LEU A 24 -1.10 6.30 0.03
C LEU A 24 -1.79 7.67 0.00
N GLY A 25 -2.06 8.17 -1.21
CA GLY A 25 -2.71 9.45 -1.42
C GLY A 25 -4.23 9.41 -1.24
N ASN A 26 -4.83 10.59 -1.06
CA ASN A 26 -6.28 10.73 -1.06
C ASN A 26 -6.82 10.44 -2.47
N THR A 27 -7.81 9.55 -2.55
CA THR A 27 -8.50 9.14 -3.77
C THR A 27 -9.72 10.00 -4.08
N LEU A 28 -10.16 10.82 -3.12
CA LEU A 28 -11.23 11.80 -3.33
C LEU A 28 -10.70 12.98 -4.16
N SER A 29 -11.48 13.40 -5.16
CA SER A 29 -11.17 14.59 -5.98
C SER A 29 -11.32 15.90 -5.21
N SER A 30 -12.17 15.93 -4.19
CA SER A 30 -12.34 17.03 -3.25
C SER A 30 -12.33 16.48 -1.82
N GLY A 31 -11.23 16.71 -1.09
CA GLY A 31 -11.04 16.16 0.26
C GLY A 31 -9.85 16.80 0.97
N ALA A 32 -9.37 16.13 2.02
CA ALA A 32 -8.16 16.54 2.73
C ALA A 32 -6.95 16.57 1.79
N GLU A 33 -6.10 17.58 1.98
CA GLU A 33 -4.84 17.77 1.27
C GLU A 33 -3.69 17.87 2.29
N GLY A 34 -2.44 17.68 1.83
CA GLY A 34 -1.27 17.77 2.71
C GLY A 34 -1.07 16.57 3.65
N ALA A 35 -1.85 15.49 3.48
CA ALA A 35 -1.72 14.26 4.27
C ALA A 35 -1.71 13.02 3.36
N GLY A 36 -1.21 11.92 3.91
CA GLY A 36 -1.24 10.60 3.28
C GLY A 36 -1.26 9.50 4.34
N VAL A 37 -1.63 8.29 3.96
CA VAL A 37 -1.63 7.14 4.87
C VAL A 37 -0.36 6.34 4.67
N LYS A 38 0.39 6.11 5.75
CA LYS A 38 1.42 5.07 5.81
C LYS A 38 0.84 3.78 6.35
N ILE A 39 1.31 2.66 5.81
CA ILE A 39 1.00 1.32 6.31
C ILE A 39 2.23 0.79 7.04
N MET A 40 2.07 0.40 8.29
CA MET A 40 3.15 -0.14 9.12
C MET A 40 2.93 -1.62 9.36
N TYR A 41 3.93 -2.46 9.08
CA TYR A 41 4.00 -3.82 9.57
C TYR A 41 4.50 -3.82 11.02
N ASN A 42 3.79 -4.53 11.89
CA ASN A 42 4.08 -4.64 13.33
C ASN A 42 4.34 -3.29 14.04
N GLY A 43 3.78 -2.20 13.51
CA GLY A 43 3.94 -0.83 14.05
C GLY A 43 5.31 -0.19 13.84
N THR A 44 6.33 -0.91 13.35
CA THR A 44 7.72 -0.42 13.30
C THR A 44 8.25 -0.20 11.88
N SER A 45 7.86 -1.04 10.92
CA SER A 45 8.37 -0.99 9.55
C SER A 45 7.32 -0.49 8.58
N GLN A 46 7.59 0.59 7.86
CA GLN A 46 6.67 1.10 6.84
C GLN A 46 6.74 0.26 5.57
N LEU A 47 5.57 -0.12 5.04
CA LEU A 47 5.41 -0.61 3.68
C LEU A 47 5.20 0.58 2.73
N LEU A 48 6.07 0.69 1.75
CA LEU A 48 6.10 1.74 0.74
C LEU A 48 5.25 1.29 -0.46
N PRO A 49 4.15 2.01 -0.78
CA PRO A 49 3.29 1.65 -1.90
C PRO A 49 4.06 1.61 -3.23
N ASN A 50 3.78 0.59 -4.05
CA ASN A 50 4.39 0.40 -5.39
C ASN A 50 5.91 0.27 -5.40
N ASN A 51 6.54 -0.07 -4.26
CA ASN A 51 7.96 -0.36 -4.19
C ASN A 51 8.15 -1.89 -4.07
N PRO A 52 8.71 -2.56 -5.09
CA PRO A 52 8.93 -4.01 -5.05
C PRO A 52 9.92 -4.44 -3.95
N ASP A 53 10.82 -3.55 -3.54
CA ASP A 53 11.78 -3.77 -2.46
C ASP A 53 11.16 -3.52 -1.07
N SER A 54 9.90 -3.07 -1.02
CA SER A 54 9.16 -2.88 0.22
C SER A 54 8.23 -4.06 0.48
N SER A 55 8.85 -5.17 0.87
CA SER A 55 8.18 -6.39 1.29
C SER A 55 8.59 -6.77 2.71
N TYR A 56 7.77 -7.60 3.34
CA TYR A 56 8.12 -8.23 4.61
C TYR A 56 7.99 -9.74 4.47
N VAL A 57 9.03 -10.46 4.88
CA VAL A 57 9.08 -11.92 4.85
C VAL A 57 8.74 -12.45 6.23
N ILE A 58 7.69 -13.27 6.31
CA ILE A 58 7.36 -14.03 7.51
C ILE A 58 8.06 -15.39 7.38
N THR A 59 9.20 -15.55 8.05
CA THR A 59 9.87 -16.85 8.16
C THR A 59 9.35 -17.57 9.40
N ASP A 60 8.47 -18.54 9.22
CA ASP A 60 8.04 -19.44 10.29
C ASP A 60 8.11 -20.88 9.79
N TYR A 61 9.05 -21.65 10.36
CA TYR A 61 9.32 -23.04 10.00
C TYR A 61 8.45 -24.03 10.78
N GLN A 62 7.61 -23.57 11.71
CA GLN A 62 6.78 -24.43 12.55
C GLN A 62 5.35 -24.53 11.99
N THR A 63 5.08 -25.68 11.35
CA THR A 63 3.78 -26.35 11.07
C THR A 63 2.65 -25.53 10.40
N PRO A 64 1.75 -26.18 9.61
CA PRO A 64 0.72 -25.48 8.86
C PRO A 64 -0.40 -25.00 9.80
N GLU A 65 -0.26 -23.78 10.29
CA GLU A 65 -1.25 -23.10 11.12
C GLU A 65 -1.70 -21.80 10.47
N SER A 66 -2.89 -21.33 10.86
CA SER A 66 -3.37 -20.02 10.45
C SER A 66 -2.43 -18.93 10.96
N LYS A 67 -1.88 -18.12 10.05
CA LYS A 67 -1.04 -16.97 10.42
C LYS A 67 -1.85 -15.68 10.28
N GLN A 68 -1.80 -14.84 11.30
CA GLN A 68 -2.36 -13.50 11.27
C GLN A 68 -1.25 -12.49 10.99
N ILE A 69 -1.47 -11.62 10.01
CA ILE A 69 -0.54 -10.54 9.67
C ILE A 69 -1.15 -9.22 10.13
N ASN A 70 -0.48 -8.53 11.06
CA ASN A 70 -0.97 -7.29 11.65
C ASN A 70 -0.35 -6.07 10.98
N TYR A 71 -1.22 -5.20 10.47
CA TYR A 71 -0.85 -3.92 9.89
C TYR A 71 -1.53 -2.77 10.62
N VAL A 72 -0.87 -1.61 10.66
CA VAL A 72 -1.43 -0.37 11.18
C VAL A 72 -1.43 0.68 10.08
N ALA A 73 -2.60 1.26 9.81
CA ALA A 73 -2.73 2.40 8.92
C ALA A 73 -2.71 3.70 9.75
N GLN A 74 -1.84 4.65 9.40
CA GLN A 74 -1.73 5.93 10.09
C GLN A 74 -1.80 7.08 9.08
N LEU A 75 -2.71 8.03 9.32
CA LEU A 75 -2.75 9.29 8.58
C LEU A 75 -1.64 10.20 9.10
N VAL A 76 -0.77 10.65 8.21
CA VAL A 76 0.38 11.50 8.53
C VAL A 76 0.47 12.68 7.58
N ALA A 77 1.04 13.79 8.04
CA ALA A 77 1.33 14.94 7.19
C ALA A 77 2.38 14.55 6.14
N ASN A 78 2.22 15.05 4.91
CA ASN A 78 3.10 14.73 3.79
C ASN A 78 4.16 15.80 3.47
N GLY A 79 4.38 16.73 4.40
CA GLY A 79 5.30 17.86 4.21
C GLY A 79 4.70 19.08 3.51
N SER A 80 3.44 19.02 3.05
CA SER A 80 2.68 20.21 2.62
C SER A 80 1.72 20.68 3.71
N THR A 81 1.23 21.92 3.61
CA THR A 81 0.21 22.45 4.52
C THR A 81 -1.02 21.54 4.52
N VAL A 82 -1.42 21.09 5.71
CA VAL A 82 -2.60 20.24 5.89
C VAL A 82 -3.86 21.07 5.69
N LYS A 83 -4.71 20.62 4.78
CA LYS A 83 -6.05 21.17 4.58
C LYS A 83 -7.08 20.16 5.08
N PRO A 84 -7.99 20.55 5.98
CA PRO A 84 -8.99 19.64 6.51
C PRO A 84 -9.98 19.20 5.42
N GLY A 85 -10.50 17.98 5.56
CA GLY A 85 -11.50 17.40 4.67
C GLY A 85 -11.60 15.89 4.84
N SER A 86 -12.46 15.25 4.06
CA SER A 86 -12.54 13.79 4.03
C SER A 86 -11.29 13.19 3.38
N PHE A 87 -10.84 12.07 3.92
CA PHE A 87 -9.72 11.31 3.37
C PHE A 87 -10.15 9.88 3.08
N LYS A 88 -9.84 9.40 1.88
CA LYS A 88 -10.02 7.99 1.49
C LYS A 88 -8.78 7.53 0.74
N ALA A 89 -8.17 6.44 1.16
CA ALA A 89 -7.13 5.76 0.41
C ALA A 89 -7.55 4.32 0.11
N THR A 90 -7.09 3.79 -1.02
CA THR A 90 -7.23 2.39 -1.39
C THR A 90 -5.84 1.83 -1.66
N GLY A 91 -5.54 0.67 -1.11
CA GLY A 91 -4.30 -0.07 -1.35
C GLY A 91 -4.60 -1.55 -1.64
N VAL A 92 -3.68 -2.20 -2.34
CA VAL A 92 -3.73 -3.65 -2.62
C VAL A 92 -2.48 -4.27 -2.00
N PHE A 93 -2.65 -5.39 -1.30
CA PHE A 93 -1.54 -6.20 -0.82
C PHE A 93 -1.35 -7.40 -1.75
N THR A 94 -0.09 -7.69 -2.09
CA THR A 94 0.29 -8.92 -2.78
C THR A 94 0.95 -9.84 -1.77
N LEU A 95 0.41 -11.05 -1.63
CA LEU A 95 1.02 -12.11 -0.82
C LEU A 95 1.68 -13.10 -1.78
N SER A 96 2.95 -13.38 -1.54
CA SER A 96 3.73 -14.38 -2.27
C SER A 96 4.17 -15.48 -1.30
N TYR A 97 4.20 -16.70 -1.80
CA TYR A 97 4.65 -17.89 -1.08
C TYR A 97 5.79 -18.52 -1.87
N ASP A 98 6.84 -18.95 -1.18
CA ASP A 98 7.96 -19.71 -1.76
C ASP A 98 7.65 -21.22 -1.77
#